data_AF-A0A4V1UV95-F1
#
_entry.id   AF-A0A4V1UV95-F1
#
_cell.length_a   1.000
_cell.length_b   1.000
_cell.length_c   1.000
_cell.angle_alpha   90.00
_cell.angle_beta   90.00
_cell.angle_gamma   90.00
#
_symmetry.space_group_name_H-M   'P 1'
#
loop_
_entity.id
_entity.type
_entity.pdbx_description
1 polymer ?
#
loop_
_entity_poly.entity_id
_entity_poly.type
_entity_poly.pdbx_seq_one_letter_code
_entity_poly.pdbx_strand_id
1 'polypeptide(L)'
;MNLCGLPFQLPVVLSLAVGLISTSATAQTPSNLISNGDFEADKDADKWPDDWGKLDHGASYETENGNHFFQLSYTKSNDTLIAYRLISIPVGTEALELSFRARTNDLQAGKEPWFDARIMMNFKDGGGQVVNPGPAAPYFRDSTKEWTQRSTKFLVPPGATSLEFMPALFQVKSGNFDLDDVVLKPIEAEVLKNEAAAQEKIQQFLNLAPEVAQPAKWPRELKVRDNKIVNPKGEVVRLQGVNIESLEWTAAGESVLRATQVAIDDWKSNVIRLPVSSEFWFGKDSADGGKAYRQLVEDTITLAANHGAYTLLDLHHFGAPRQRDVDFWKEAATRYKDNSTVIFDLFNEPHGTTWQV
;
A
#
# COMPACT_ATOMS: atom_id res chain seq x y z
N MET A 1 -56.40 -8.30 -33.44
CA MET A 1 -56.81 -7.18 -32.56
C MET A 1 -55.56 -6.31 -32.39
N ASN A 2 -55.35 -5.23 -33.16
CA ASN A 2 -55.91 -3.86 -32.97
C ASN A 2 -55.74 -3.44 -31.50
N LEU A 3 -54.95 -2.42 -31.11
CA LEU A 3 -54.88 -1.00 -31.54
C LEU A 3 -53.53 -0.38 -31.08
N CYS A 4 -52.89 0.54 -31.84
CA CYS A 4 -53.02 2.02 -31.76
C CYS A 4 -52.62 2.56 -30.37
N GLY A 5 -51.61 3.44 -30.16
CA GLY A 5 -51.26 4.66 -30.89
C GLY A 5 -51.71 5.89 -30.07
N LEU A 6 -50.78 6.82 -29.81
CA LEU A 6 -50.93 8.26 -29.43
C LEU A 6 -50.67 8.71 -27.96
N PRO A 7 -50.25 9.99 -27.76
CA PRO A 7 -49.16 10.42 -26.89
C PRO A 7 -49.62 11.23 -25.66
N PHE A 8 -48.74 11.38 -24.67
CA PHE A 8 -48.96 12.31 -23.54
C PHE A 8 -48.14 13.58 -23.71
N GLN A 9 -48.83 14.72 -23.88
CA GLN A 9 -48.30 16.07 -23.73
C GLN A 9 -48.25 16.43 -22.23
N LEU A 10 -47.14 17.03 -21.79
CA LEU A 10 -47.03 17.69 -20.48
C LEU A 10 -47.30 19.20 -20.63
N PRO A 11 -48.06 19.83 -19.72
CA PRO A 11 -48.28 21.27 -19.76
C PRO A 11 -47.07 22.01 -19.16
N VAL A 12 -46.62 23.04 -19.89
CA VAL A 12 -45.66 24.05 -19.40
C VAL A 12 -46.43 25.00 -18.48
N VAL A 13 -46.07 25.02 -17.19
CA VAL A 13 -46.51 26.05 -16.25
C VAL A 13 -45.39 27.07 -16.08
N LEU A 14 -45.61 28.26 -16.62
CA LEU A 14 -44.75 29.43 -16.50
C LEU A 14 -44.96 30.07 -15.12
N SER A 15 -43.99 29.96 -14.22
CA SER A 15 -43.97 30.71 -12.95
C SER A 15 -42.92 31.81 -13.03
N LEU A 16 -43.37 33.08 -13.07
CA LEU A 16 -42.54 34.26 -12.87
C LEU A 16 -42.07 34.31 -11.42
N ALA A 17 -40.77 34.11 -11.17
CA ALA A 17 -40.13 34.47 -9.92
C ALA A 17 -39.38 35.80 -10.11
N VAL A 18 -39.85 36.84 -9.42
CA VAL A 18 -39.21 38.16 -9.35
C VAL A 18 -37.93 38.01 -8.53
N GLY A 19 -36.79 38.33 -9.15
CA GLY A 19 -35.47 38.22 -8.55
C GLY A 19 -35.22 39.23 -7.45
N LEU A 20 -34.88 38.74 -6.27
CA LEU A 20 -34.06 39.44 -5.29
C LEU A 20 -32.60 39.05 -5.58
N ILE A 21 -31.85 39.97 -6.19
CA ILE A 21 -30.41 39.80 -6.40
C ILE A 21 -29.72 40.02 -5.05
N SER A 22 -29.57 38.94 -4.30
CA SER A 22 -28.61 38.87 -3.21
C SER A 22 -27.21 38.76 -3.83
N THR A 23 -26.47 39.86 -3.90
CA THR A 23 -25.03 39.79 -4.23
C THR A 23 -24.28 39.23 -3.03
N SER A 24 -24.38 37.91 -2.82
CA SER A 24 -23.35 37.19 -2.08
C SER A 24 -22.11 37.19 -2.94
N ALA A 25 -21.15 38.05 -2.61
CA ALA A 25 -19.80 37.96 -3.14
C ALA A 25 -19.24 36.59 -2.75
N THR A 26 -19.32 35.62 -3.65
CA THR A 26 -18.54 34.40 -3.55
C THR A 26 -17.08 34.84 -3.66
N ALA A 27 -16.35 34.85 -2.54
CA ALA A 27 -14.91 34.91 -2.58
C ALA A 27 -14.45 33.79 -3.52
N GLN A 28 -13.87 34.15 -4.67
CA GLN A 28 -13.22 33.17 -5.53
C GLN A 28 -12.17 32.48 -4.67
N THR A 29 -12.37 31.19 -4.41
CA THR A 29 -11.34 30.36 -3.82
C THR A 29 -10.07 30.55 -4.65
N PRO A 30 -8.91 30.85 -4.04
CA PRO A 30 -7.67 31.04 -4.79
C PRO A 30 -7.46 29.84 -5.71
N SER A 31 -7.18 30.11 -6.99
CA SER A 31 -6.89 29.05 -7.96
C SER A 31 -5.63 28.26 -7.59
N ASN A 32 -4.74 28.88 -6.81
CA ASN A 32 -3.58 28.28 -6.17
C ASN A 32 -3.46 28.82 -4.74
N LEU A 33 -3.34 27.92 -3.76
CA LEU A 33 -3.11 28.24 -2.34
C LEU A 33 -1.63 28.58 -2.06
N ILE A 34 -0.73 28.27 -2.99
CA ILE A 34 0.69 28.62 -2.94
C ILE A 34 0.87 29.94 -3.70
N SER A 35 1.34 31.00 -3.04
CA SER A 35 1.76 32.22 -3.74
C SER A 35 3.11 32.00 -4.42
N ASN A 36 3.35 32.63 -5.57
CA ASN A 36 4.61 32.51 -6.31
C ASN A 36 5.02 31.04 -6.59
N GLY A 37 4.05 30.17 -6.89
CA GLY A 37 4.29 28.75 -7.15
C GLY A 37 4.96 28.45 -8.50
N ASP A 38 4.90 29.42 -9.42
CA ASP A 38 5.63 29.50 -10.68
C ASP A 38 7.06 30.05 -10.51
N PHE A 39 7.42 30.51 -9.31
CA PHE A 39 8.72 31.05 -8.97
C PHE A 39 9.14 32.29 -9.78
N GLU A 40 8.23 33.05 -10.37
CA GLU A 40 8.62 34.20 -11.23
C GLU A 40 8.74 35.53 -10.47
N ALA A 41 8.14 35.65 -9.28
CA ALA A 41 8.20 36.87 -8.49
C ALA A 41 9.47 36.93 -7.62
N ASP A 42 10.25 37.99 -7.84
CA ASP A 42 11.39 38.43 -7.03
C ASP A 42 11.27 39.97 -6.89
N LYS A 43 10.44 40.42 -5.94
CA LYS A 43 10.07 41.85 -5.84
C LYS A 43 11.13 42.69 -5.16
N ASP A 44 11.89 42.10 -4.25
CA ASP A 44 12.98 42.77 -3.54
C ASP A 44 14.33 42.67 -4.28
N ALA A 45 14.36 41.96 -5.42
CA ALA A 45 15.51 41.79 -6.30
C ALA A 45 16.71 41.14 -5.60
N ASP A 46 16.45 40.27 -4.64
CA ASP A 46 17.48 39.53 -3.90
C ASP A 46 17.97 38.28 -4.64
N LYS A 47 17.43 38.02 -5.84
CA LYS A 47 17.67 36.83 -6.66
C LYS A 47 17.20 35.55 -5.97
N TRP A 48 16.03 35.62 -5.35
CA TRP A 48 15.34 34.51 -4.73
C TRP A 48 13.82 34.64 -4.96
N PRO A 49 13.07 33.53 -5.10
CA PRO A 49 11.64 33.64 -5.29
C PRO A 49 10.96 34.08 -3.99
N ASP A 50 10.15 35.14 -4.06
CA ASP A 50 9.31 35.64 -2.97
C ASP A 50 8.52 34.49 -2.30
N ASP A 51 8.35 34.56 -0.97
CA ASP A 51 7.58 33.61 -0.14
C ASP A 51 8.17 32.19 0.00
N TRP A 52 9.34 31.90 -0.58
CA TRP A 52 9.99 30.59 -0.48
C TRP A 52 11.20 30.61 0.46
N GLY A 53 11.31 29.57 1.31
CA GLY A 53 12.41 29.45 2.25
C GLY A 53 13.77 29.30 1.56
N LYS A 54 14.74 30.13 1.95
CA LYS A 54 16.15 30.08 1.51
C LYS A 54 16.94 29.11 2.38
N LEU A 55 17.71 28.22 1.76
CA LEU A 55 18.64 27.34 2.46
C LEU A 55 20.04 27.96 2.49
N ASP A 56 20.80 27.67 3.54
CA ASP A 56 22.19 28.12 3.68
C ASP A 56 23.12 27.50 2.62
N HIS A 57 22.74 26.35 2.04
CA HIS A 57 23.47 25.67 0.98
C HIS A 57 22.56 24.77 0.14
N GLY A 58 23.03 24.41 -1.05
CA GLY A 58 22.41 23.37 -1.88
C GLY A 58 21.06 23.73 -2.49
N ALA A 59 20.63 25.00 -2.40
CA ALA A 59 19.45 25.50 -3.09
C ALA A 59 19.81 26.71 -3.95
N SER A 60 19.22 26.78 -5.14
CA SER A 60 19.41 27.89 -6.07
C SER A 60 18.11 28.27 -6.77
N TYR A 61 18.11 29.50 -7.27
CA TYR A 61 17.05 30.08 -8.07
C TYR A 61 17.58 30.24 -9.49
N GLU A 62 17.21 29.31 -10.35
CA GLU A 62 17.76 29.15 -11.69
C GLU A 62 16.85 29.74 -12.76
N THR A 63 17.35 29.88 -13.98
CA THR A 63 16.57 30.33 -15.14
C THR A 63 16.89 29.49 -16.37
N GLU A 64 15.86 29.05 -17.08
CA GLU A 64 15.97 28.35 -18.36
C GLU A 64 14.97 28.96 -19.35
N ASN A 65 15.45 29.45 -20.50
CA ASN A 65 14.62 30.06 -21.55
C ASN A 65 13.72 31.22 -21.06
N GLY A 66 14.15 31.95 -20.02
CA GLY A 66 13.40 33.07 -19.44
C GLY A 66 12.32 32.67 -18.44
N ASN A 67 12.23 31.39 -18.07
CA ASN A 67 11.41 30.87 -16.98
C ASN A 67 12.32 30.54 -15.80
N HIS A 68 11.93 30.97 -14.62
CA HIS A 68 12.61 30.69 -13.38
C HIS A 68 12.14 29.36 -12.77
N PHE A 69 12.98 28.74 -11.95
CA PHE A 69 12.60 27.55 -11.19
C PHE A 69 13.46 27.38 -9.95
N PHE A 70 12.95 26.62 -8.98
CA PHE A 70 13.67 26.27 -7.76
C PHE A 70 14.48 24.99 -7.96
N GLN A 71 15.77 25.01 -7.63
CA GLN A 71 16.63 23.83 -7.71
C GLN A 71 17.21 23.49 -6.33
N LEU A 72 17.13 22.21 -5.97
CA LEU A 72 17.97 21.61 -4.93
C LEU A 72 19.09 20.82 -5.61
N SER A 73 20.32 20.98 -5.16
CA SER A 73 21.51 20.36 -5.74
C SER A 73 22.34 19.67 -4.69
N TYR A 74 22.66 18.38 -4.92
CA TYR A 74 23.50 17.61 -4.03
C TYR A 74 24.85 18.31 -3.81
N THR A 75 25.24 18.41 -2.54
CA THR A 75 26.47 19.08 -2.10
C THR A 75 27.49 18.07 -1.58
N LYS A 76 27.08 17.16 -0.68
CA LYS A 76 27.95 16.20 0.00
C LYS A 76 27.18 14.97 0.48
N SER A 77 27.94 13.92 0.81
CA SER A 77 27.37 12.63 1.22
C SER A 77 26.54 12.75 2.50
N ASN A 78 25.41 12.05 2.54
CA ASN A 78 24.41 12.05 3.62
C ASN A 78 23.76 13.41 3.90
N ASP A 79 23.91 14.40 3.02
CA ASP A 79 23.25 15.69 3.20
C ASP A 79 21.73 15.56 3.01
N THR A 80 20.98 16.41 3.71
CA THR A 80 19.54 16.50 3.62
C THR A 80 19.17 17.94 3.38
N LEU A 81 18.75 18.23 2.15
CA LEU A 81 18.31 19.56 1.74
C LEU A 81 16.80 19.55 1.76
N ILE A 82 16.20 20.42 2.56
CA ILE A 82 14.74 20.53 2.69
C ILE A 82 14.40 22.02 2.62
N ALA A 83 13.73 22.44 1.55
CA ALA A 83 13.06 23.74 1.57
C ALA A 83 11.75 23.61 2.33
N TYR A 84 11.33 24.68 2.99
CA TYR A 84 10.12 24.66 3.81
C TYR A 84 9.15 25.74 3.36
N ARG A 85 7.87 25.36 3.31
CA ARG A 85 6.78 26.30 3.14
C ARG A 85 5.55 25.85 3.93
N LEU A 86 4.95 26.77 4.68
CA LEU A 86 3.69 26.54 5.38
C LEU A 86 2.55 27.19 4.59
N ILE A 87 1.57 26.39 4.18
CA ILE A 87 0.45 26.83 3.34
C ILE A 87 -0.82 26.78 4.17
N SER A 88 -1.53 27.91 4.26
CA SER A 88 -2.81 27.94 4.97
C SER A 88 -3.90 27.22 4.17
N ILE A 89 -4.69 26.37 4.84
CA ILE A 89 -5.80 25.65 4.25
C ILE A 89 -7.10 26.41 4.57
N PRO A 90 -7.90 26.81 3.56
CA PRO A 90 -9.18 27.45 3.81
C PRO A 90 -10.12 26.56 4.63
N VAL A 91 -10.86 27.15 5.58
CA VAL A 91 -11.88 26.45 6.36
C VAL A 91 -12.88 25.75 5.44
N GLY A 92 -13.19 24.50 5.73
CA GLY A 92 -14.11 23.67 4.94
C GLY A 92 -13.48 22.98 3.73
N THR A 93 -12.17 23.15 3.49
CA THR A 93 -11.45 22.36 2.47
C THR A 93 -11.35 20.90 2.92
N GLU A 94 -11.97 20.00 2.17
CA GLU A 94 -11.97 18.57 2.49
C GLU A 94 -11.01 17.73 1.65
N ALA A 95 -10.56 18.28 0.52
CA ALA A 95 -9.59 17.63 -0.36
C ALA A 95 -8.76 18.66 -1.13
N LEU A 96 -7.53 18.27 -1.45
CA LEU A 96 -6.56 19.08 -2.17
C LEU A 96 -5.96 18.28 -3.33
N GLU A 97 -5.63 18.99 -4.42
CA GLU A 97 -4.77 18.51 -5.48
C GLU A 97 -3.48 19.34 -5.47
N LEU A 98 -2.34 18.65 -5.36
CA LEU A 98 -1.02 19.21 -5.60
C LEU A 98 -0.57 18.78 -7.00
N SER A 99 -0.32 19.74 -7.89
CA SER A 99 0.34 19.52 -9.18
C SER A 99 1.60 20.37 -9.29
N PHE A 100 2.61 19.85 -9.99
CA PHE A 100 3.89 20.53 -10.16
C PHE A 100 4.62 19.98 -11.39
N ARG A 101 5.58 20.75 -11.89
CA ARG A 101 6.61 20.27 -12.80
C ARG A 101 7.88 19.98 -12.02
N ALA A 102 8.52 18.88 -12.37
CA ALA A 102 9.76 18.47 -11.75
C ALA A 102 10.69 17.82 -12.77
N ARG A 103 11.98 18.05 -12.58
CA ARG A 103 13.06 17.40 -13.32
C ARG A 103 14.14 16.99 -12.33
N THR A 104 14.67 15.79 -12.48
CA THR A 104 15.84 15.31 -11.74
C THR A 104 16.96 14.99 -12.72
N ASN A 105 18.17 15.43 -12.40
CA ASN A 105 19.36 15.26 -13.24
C ASN A 105 20.47 14.57 -12.45
N ASP A 106 21.14 13.59 -13.05
CA ASP A 106 22.18 12.76 -12.42
C ASP A 106 21.82 12.23 -11.01
N LEU A 107 20.54 11.98 -10.78
CA LEU A 107 20.00 11.56 -9.50
C LEU A 107 20.36 10.09 -9.23
N GLN A 108 21.02 9.87 -8.11
CA GLN A 108 21.28 8.55 -7.58
C GLN A 108 20.71 8.45 -6.16
N ALA A 109 19.68 7.61 -5.99
CA ALA A 109 19.08 7.39 -4.69
C ALA A 109 20.09 6.89 -3.63
N GLY A 110 19.80 7.23 -2.38
CA GLY A 110 20.57 6.80 -1.22
C GLY A 110 20.34 5.33 -0.88
N LYS A 111 20.90 4.91 0.27
CA LYS A 111 20.86 3.52 0.73
C LYS A 111 19.44 3.06 1.05
N GLU A 112 18.66 3.90 1.72
CA GLU A 112 17.32 3.53 2.16
C GLU A 112 16.27 3.75 1.05
N PRO A 113 15.14 3.00 1.08
CA PRO A 113 14.07 3.16 0.10
C PRO A 113 13.41 4.54 0.07
N TRP A 114 13.62 5.36 1.10
CA TRP A 114 13.11 6.73 1.18
C TRP A 114 14.20 7.81 1.05
N PHE A 115 15.44 7.42 0.79
CA PHE A 115 16.53 8.35 0.49
C PHE A 115 16.51 8.68 -1.00
N ASP A 116 15.77 9.73 -1.35
CA ASP A 116 15.47 10.13 -2.72
C ASP A 116 15.10 11.62 -2.81
N ALA A 117 14.86 12.11 -4.04
CA ALA A 117 14.26 13.42 -4.24
C ALA A 117 12.75 13.31 -4.00
N ARG A 118 12.18 14.12 -3.12
CA ARG A 118 10.76 14.01 -2.73
C ARG A 118 10.15 15.32 -2.30
N ILE A 119 8.82 15.36 -2.27
CA ILE A 119 8.07 16.43 -1.62
C ILE A 119 7.39 15.85 -0.39
N MET A 120 7.95 16.10 0.79
CA MET A 120 7.34 15.72 2.05
C MET A 120 6.22 16.69 2.38
N MET A 121 5.14 16.16 2.96
CA MET A 121 3.96 16.94 3.31
C MET A 121 3.39 16.50 4.64
N ASN A 122 3.09 17.46 5.52
CA ASN A 122 2.42 17.20 6.79
C ASN A 122 1.26 18.17 6.98
N PHE A 123 0.09 17.67 7.37
CA PHE A 123 -0.96 18.54 7.87
C PHE A 123 -0.64 19.01 9.28
N LYS A 124 -0.96 20.27 9.58
CA LYS A 124 -0.82 20.87 10.89
C LYS A 124 -2.16 21.40 11.38
N ASP A 125 -2.42 21.24 12.67
CA ASP A 125 -3.53 21.91 13.34
C ASP A 125 -3.21 23.38 13.66
N GLY A 126 -4.18 24.09 14.25
CA GLY A 126 -4.01 25.49 14.64
C GLY A 126 -2.96 25.73 15.72
N GLY A 127 -2.47 24.67 16.39
CA GLY A 127 -1.38 24.70 17.35
C GLY A 127 -0.02 24.30 16.76
N GLY A 128 0.04 23.99 15.45
CA GLY A 128 1.27 23.56 14.76
C GLY A 128 1.63 22.09 14.99
N GLN A 129 0.73 21.27 15.53
CA GLN A 129 0.95 19.83 15.71
C GLN A 129 0.57 19.04 14.46
N VAL A 130 1.26 17.92 14.21
CA VAL A 130 0.99 17.06 13.04
C VAL A 130 -0.39 16.39 13.17
N VAL A 131 -1.20 16.50 12.12
CA VAL A 131 -2.49 15.83 11.98
C VAL A 131 -2.35 14.66 11.01
N ASN A 132 -2.79 13.48 11.44
CA ASN A 132 -2.76 12.26 10.63
C ASN A 132 -4.16 11.89 10.12
N PRO A 133 -4.27 11.18 8.99
CA PRO A 133 -3.18 10.77 8.09
C PRO A 133 -2.60 11.94 7.28
N GLY A 134 -1.30 11.88 6.99
CA GLY A 134 -0.63 12.82 6.09
C GLY A 134 -0.71 12.39 4.61
N PRO A 135 -0.50 13.30 3.65
CA PRO A 135 -0.44 12.95 2.24
C PRO A 135 0.77 12.05 1.92
N ALA A 136 0.63 11.18 0.91
CA ALA A 136 1.77 10.46 0.37
C ALA A 136 2.76 11.45 -0.29
N ALA A 137 4.05 11.27 -0.03
CA ALA A 137 5.10 12.10 -0.61
C ALA A 137 5.41 11.64 -2.05
N PRO A 138 5.16 12.45 -3.09
CA PRO A 138 5.66 12.13 -4.42
C PRO A 138 7.19 12.18 -4.42
N TYR A 139 7.81 11.26 -5.16
CA TYR A 139 9.26 11.06 -5.14
C TYR A 139 9.83 10.68 -6.51
N PHE A 140 11.14 10.83 -6.65
CA PHE A 140 11.95 10.42 -7.80
C PHE A 140 13.20 9.73 -7.27
N ARG A 141 13.44 8.49 -7.72
CA ARG A 141 14.64 7.73 -7.32
C ARG A 141 15.76 7.74 -8.36
N ASP A 142 15.43 8.16 -9.58
CA ASP A 142 16.33 8.23 -10.73
C ASP A 142 16.13 9.55 -11.48
N SER A 143 17.03 9.86 -12.41
CA SER A 143 16.93 11.03 -13.28
C SER A 143 15.70 10.96 -14.19
N THR A 144 15.05 12.10 -14.39
CA THR A 144 14.09 12.30 -15.47
C THR A 144 14.84 12.74 -16.73
N LYS A 145 14.46 12.24 -17.91
CA LYS A 145 15.06 12.70 -19.17
C LYS A 145 14.73 14.17 -19.48
N GLU A 146 13.54 14.60 -19.09
CA GLU A 146 12.95 15.92 -19.39
C GLU A 146 12.09 16.36 -18.20
N TRP A 147 11.63 17.61 -18.20
CA TRP A 147 10.60 18.07 -17.27
C TRP A 147 9.36 17.16 -17.31
N THR A 148 8.87 16.81 -16.13
CA THR A 148 7.68 15.97 -15.97
C THR A 148 6.60 16.68 -15.18
N GLN A 149 5.36 16.63 -15.67
CA GLN A 149 4.20 17.02 -14.88
C GLN A 149 3.86 15.88 -13.91
N ARG A 150 3.58 16.24 -12.65
CA ARG A 150 3.06 15.35 -11.63
C ARG A 150 1.80 15.95 -11.00
N SER A 151 0.93 15.08 -10.50
CA SER A 151 -0.21 15.45 -9.68
C SER A 151 -0.45 14.38 -8.63
N THR A 152 -0.85 14.79 -7.43
CA THR A 152 -1.35 13.92 -6.37
C THR A 152 -2.54 14.58 -5.70
N LYS A 153 -3.50 13.75 -5.26
CA LYS A 153 -4.76 14.18 -4.65
C LYS A 153 -4.90 13.52 -3.30
N PHE A 154 -5.36 14.26 -2.30
CA PHE A 154 -5.46 13.76 -0.94
C PHE A 154 -6.56 14.45 -0.15
N LEU A 155 -7.15 13.70 0.78
CA LEU A 155 -8.13 14.21 1.73
C LEU A 155 -7.43 15.06 2.79
N VAL A 156 -8.11 16.12 3.23
CA VAL A 156 -7.68 16.94 4.37
C VAL A 156 -8.28 16.33 5.65
N PRO A 157 -7.46 15.90 6.62
CA PRO A 157 -7.98 15.32 7.84
C PRO A 157 -8.69 16.39 8.70
N PRO A 158 -9.74 16.01 9.45
CA PRO A 158 -10.43 16.94 10.35
C PRO A 158 -9.45 17.64 11.30
N GLY A 159 -9.58 18.96 11.43
CA GLY A 159 -8.74 19.78 12.31
C GLY A 159 -7.44 20.30 11.68
N ALA A 160 -7.08 19.89 10.47
CA ALA A 160 -5.97 20.49 9.74
C ALA A 160 -6.30 21.92 9.29
N THR A 161 -5.38 22.85 9.59
CA THR A 161 -5.49 24.27 9.23
C THR A 161 -4.40 24.72 8.27
N SER A 162 -3.33 23.93 8.14
CA SER A 162 -2.22 24.23 7.23
C SER A 162 -1.53 22.97 6.72
N LEU A 163 -0.83 23.08 5.60
CA LEU A 163 0.01 22.04 5.01
C LEU A 163 1.47 22.51 5.02
N GLU A 164 2.36 21.74 5.64
CA GLU A 164 3.79 21.85 5.38
C GLU A 164 4.09 21.26 4.02
N PHE A 165 4.74 22.03 3.16
CA PHE A 165 5.24 21.62 1.86
C PHE A 165 6.77 21.67 1.89
N MET A 166 7.40 20.50 1.71
CA MET A 166 8.83 20.32 1.95
C MET A 166 9.50 19.56 0.80
N PRO A 167 9.82 20.22 -0.33
CA PRO A 167 10.64 19.61 -1.37
C PRO A 167 12.04 19.37 -0.83
N ALA A 168 12.59 18.20 -1.14
CA ALA A 168 13.80 17.72 -0.53
C ALA A 168 14.66 16.87 -1.48
N LEU A 169 15.97 17.02 -1.33
CA LEU A 169 16.95 15.99 -1.68
C LEU A 169 17.37 15.29 -0.40
N PHE A 170 16.84 14.09 -0.18
CA PHE A 170 16.94 13.41 1.10
C PHE A 170 18.01 12.32 1.07
N GLN A 171 19.23 12.64 1.53
CA GLN A 171 20.36 11.70 1.65
C GLN A 171 20.68 10.93 0.35
N VAL A 172 20.55 11.62 -0.79
CA VAL A 172 20.92 11.10 -2.11
C VAL A 172 22.44 11.00 -2.24
N LYS A 173 22.92 10.23 -3.22
CA LYS A 173 24.36 10.09 -3.50
C LYS A 173 24.88 11.13 -4.48
N SER A 174 24.00 11.63 -5.36
CA SER A 174 24.28 12.67 -6.35
C SER A 174 22.98 13.19 -6.94
N GLY A 175 23.09 14.30 -7.66
CA GLY A 175 22.06 14.82 -8.56
C GLY A 175 21.30 16.02 -8.03
N ASN A 176 20.45 16.54 -8.91
CA ASN A 176 19.67 17.75 -8.68
C ASN A 176 18.18 17.44 -8.76
N PHE A 177 17.37 18.26 -8.10
CA PHE A 177 15.92 18.24 -8.14
C PHE A 177 15.42 19.65 -8.44
N ASP A 178 14.96 19.84 -9.67
CA ASP A 178 14.33 21.05 -10.16
C ASP A 178 12.82 20.96 -9.93
N LEU A 179 12.21 22.05 -9.48
CA LEU A 179 10.80 22.18 -9.16
C LEU A 179 10.26 23.49 -9.74
N ASP A 180 9.12 23.39 -10.42
CA ASP A 180 8.48 24.50 -11.11
C ASP A 180 6.94 24.32 -11.13
N ASP A 181 6.20 25.38 -11.43
CA ASP A 181 4.75 25.37 -11.66
C ASP A 181 3.94 24.66 -10.54
N VAL A 182 4.27 24.95 -9.28
CA VAL A 182 3.66 24.31 -8.09
C VAL A 182 2.29 24.92 -7.81
N VAL A 183 1.26 24.08 -7.92
CA VAL A 183 -0.13 24.45 -7.66
C VAL A 183 -0.73 23.52 -6.62
N LEU A 184 -1.24 24.11 -5.55
CA LEU A 184 -2.08 23.43 -4.56
C LEU A 184 -3.47 24.05 -4.60
N LYS A 185 -4.50 23.28 -4.87
CA LYS A 185 -5.87 23.81 -4.95
C LYS A 185 -6.89 22.89 -4.28
N PRO A 186 -7.98 23.44 -3.71
CA PRO A 186 -9.13 22.66 -3.29
C PRO A 186 -9.76 21.92 -4.47
N ILE A 187 -10.21 20.69 -4.22
CA ILE A 187 -10.97 19.87 -5.17
C ILE A 187 -12.18 19.24 -4.48
N GLU A 188 -13.12 18.73 -5.28
CA GLU A 188 -14.26 17.96 -4.78
C GLU A 188 -13.79 16.68 -4.07
N ALA A 189 -14.19 16.50 -2.81
CA ALA A 189 -13.72 15.40 -1.97
C ALA A 189 -14.47 14.09 -2.20
N GLU A 190 -15.67 14.13 -2.81
CA GLU A 190 -16.58 12.98 -2.86
C GLU A 190 -15.96 11.74 -3.50
N VAL A 191 -15.22 11.90 -4.61
CA VAL A 191 -14.56 10.76 -5.29
C VAL A 191 -13.49 10.14 -4.38
N LEU A 192 -12.63 10.97 -3.77
CA LEU A 192 -11.57 10.49 -2.88
C LEU A 192 -12.12 9.84 -1.61
N LYS A 193 -13.21 10.39 -1.04
CA LYS A 193 -13.91 9.79 0.10
C LYS A 193 -14.46 8.41 -0.26
N ASN A 194 -15.07 8.27 -1.43
CA ASN A 194 -15.59 7.00 -1.91
C ASN A 194 -14.48 5.96 -2.16
N GLU A 195 -13.35 6.38 -2.74
CA GLU A 195 -12.17 5.53 -2.93
C GLU A 195 -11.56 5.10 -1.59
N ALA A 196 -11.39 6.03 -0.64
CA ALA A 196 -10.88 5.73 0.70
C ALA A 196 -11.80 4.76 1.45
N ALA A 197 -13.12 4.97 1.41
CA ALA A 197 -14.09 4.08 2.02
C ALA A 197 -14.11 2.69 1.35
N ALA A 198 -13.92 2.62 0.03
CA ALA A 198 -13.80 1.34 -0.68
C ALA A 198 -12.52 0.59 -0.26
N GLN A 199 -11.39 1.30 -0.16
CA GLN A 199 -10.13 0.73 0.29
C GLN A 199 -10.21 0.25 1.74
N GLU A 200 -10.87 1.00 2.63
CA GLU A 200 -11.10 0.59 4.01
C GLU A 200 -11.92 -0.70 4.07
N LYS A 201 -12.99 -0.82 3.27
CA LYS A 201 -13.77 -2.06 3.16
C LYS A 201 -12.94 -3.24 2.66
N ILE A 202 -12.05 -3.02 1.68
CA ILE A 202 -11.13 -4.04 1.20
C ILE A 202 -10.19 -4.48 2.33
N GLN A 203 -9.60 -3.54 3.07
CA GLN A 203 -8.70 -3.87 4.18
C GLN A 203 -9.41 -4.61 5.31
N GLN A 204 -10.63 -4.18 5.66
CA GLN A 204 -11.48 -4.90 6.62
C GLN A 204 -11.83 -6.30 6.13
N PHE A 205 -12.09 -6.46 4.82
CA PHE A 205 -12.30 -7.76 4.23
C PHE A 205 -11.04 -8.62 4.30
N LEU A 206 -9.88 -8.12 3.91
CA LEU A 206 -8.63 -8.89 3.93
C LEU A 206 -8.17 -9.27 5.34
N ASN A 207 -8.45 -8.43 6.35
CA ASN A 207 -8.09 -8.68 7.73
C ASN A 207 -9.06 -9.67 8.42
N LEU A 208 -8.73 -10.96 8.33
CA LEU A 208 -9.45 -12.02 9.05
C LEU A 208 -8.74 -12.33 10.38
N ALA A 209 -9.48 -12.29 11.48
CA ALA A 209 -8.96 -12.65 12.79
C ALA A 209 -8.70 -14.18 12.89
N PRO A 210 -7.67 -14.60 13.66
CA PRO A 210 -7.41 -16.02 13.87
C PRO A 210 -8.54 -16.68 14.68
N GLU A 211 -8.78 -17.96 14.41
CA GLU A 211 -9.81 -18.73 15.11
C GLU A 211 -9.24 -19.56 16.25
N VAL A 212 -10.06 -19.77 17.28
CA VAL A 212 -9.76 -20.79 18.30
C VAL A 212 -10.07 -22.17 17.73
N ALA A 213 -9.18 -23.14 17.98
CA ALA A 213 -9.35 -24.53 17.56
C ALA A 213 -10.68 -25.13 18.03
N GLN A 214 -11.41 -25.75 17.11
CA GLN A 214 -12.67 -26.44 17.35
C GLN A 214 -12.59 -27.91 16.86
N PRO A 215 -11.91 -28.81 17.60
CA PRO A 215 -11.66 -30.18 17.16
C PRO A 215 -12.90 -31.00 16.78
N ALA A 216 -14.07 -30.64 17.31
CA ALA A 216 -15.34 -31.25 16.94
C ALA A 216 -15.74 -31.04 15.47
N LYS A 217 -15.22 -29.99 14.81
CA LYS A 217 -15.44 -29.68 13.39
C LYS A 217 -14.40 -30.29 12.46
N TRP A 218 -13.27 -30.76 13.01
CA TRP A 218 -12.13 -31.18 12.22
C TRP A 218 -12.43 -32.43 11.39
N PRO A 219 -11.92 -32.51 10.16
CA PRO A 219 -12.04 -33.72 9.37
C PRO A 219 -11.25 -34.86 10.04
N ARG A 220 -11.70 -36.10 9.83
CA ARG A 220 -11.12 -37.28 10.48
C ARG A 220 -9.79 -37.67 9.84
N GLU A 221 -8.92 -38.31 10.62
CA GLU A 221 -7.64 -38.82 10.14
C GLU A 221 -7.77 -39.69 8.87
N LEU A 222 -6.95 -39.40 7.87
CA LEU A 222 -6.86 -40.15 6.62
C LEU A 222 -5.84 -41.28 6.75
N LYS A 223 -6.00 -42.32 5.91
CA LYS A 223 -5.05 -43.43 5.82
C LYS A 223 -4.76 -43.75 4.36
N VAL A 224 -3.57 -44.30 4.11
CA VAL A 224 -3.25 -44.91 2.81
C VAL A 224 -3.64 -46.38 2.85
N ARG A 225 -4.41 -46.83 1.86
CA ARG A 225 -4.70 -48.25 1.61
C ARG A 225 -4.40 -48.52 0.14
N ASP A 226 -3.44 -49.41 -0.11
CA ASP A 226 -2.89 -49.66 -1.44
C ASP A 226 -2.43 -48.35 -2.11
N ASN A 227 -3.05 -47.97 -3.22
CA ASN A 227 -2.78 -46.73 -3.93
C ASN A 227 -3.89 -45.66 -3.74
N LYS A 228 -4.65 -45.74 -2.65
CA LYS A 228 -5.77 -44.82 -2.35
C LYS A 228 -5.62 -44.19 -0.97
N ILE A 229 -6.13 -42.97 -0.86
CA ILE A 229 -6.40 -42.31 0.42
C ILE A 229 -7.81 -42.69 0.84
N VAL A 230 -7.99 -43.13 2.08
CA VAL A 230 -9.27 -43.53 2.65
C VAL A 230 -9.54 -42.86 3.99
N ASN A 231 -10.81 -42.69 4.33
CA ASN A 231 -11.23 -42.24 5.65
C ASN A 231 -11.27 -43.41 6.68
N PRO A 232 -11.61 -43.16 7.97
CA PRO A 232 -11.67 -44.23 8.97
C PRO A 232 -12.70 -45.33 8.70
N LYS A 233 -13.73 -45.06 7.88
CA LYS A 233 -14.71 -46.07 7.44
C LYS A 233 -14.19 -46.92 6.27
N GLY A 234 -13.03 -46.59 5.71
CA GLY A 234 -12.44 -47.27 4.56
C GLY A 234 -12.96 -46.77 3.21
N GLU A 235 -13.68 -45.66 3.19
CA GLU A 235 -14.19 -45.04 1.96
C GLU A 235 -13.09 -44.22 1.29
N VAL A 236 -12.97 -44.28 -0.04
CA VAL A 236 -11.97 -43.50 -0.79
C VAL A 236 -12.27 -42.01 -0.69
N VAL A 237 -11.24 -41.22 -0.37
CA VAL A 237 -11.31 -39.77 -0.30
C VAL A 237 -10.55 -39.18 -1.48
N ARG A 238 -11.15 -38.19 -2.15
CA ARG A 238 -10.48 -37.34 -3.13
C ARG A 238 -10.23 -35.97 -2.52
N LEU A 239 -8.96 -35.61 -2.40
CA LEU A 239 -8.55 -34.26 -2.01
C LEU A 239 -8.51 -33.37 -3.26
N GLN A 240 -9.19 -32.23 -3.20
CA GLN A 240 -9.24 -31.21 -4.25
C GLN A 240 -9.16 -29.85 -3.58
N GLY A 241 -8.18 -29.07 -4.01
CA GLY A 241 -7.83 -27.83 -3.34
C GLY A 241 -6.93 -26.94 -4.15
N VAL A 242 -6.37 -25.94 -3.48
CA VAL A 242 -5.53 -24.89 -4.05
C VAL A 242 -4.23 -24.75 -3.27
N ASN A 243 -3.22 -24.15 -3.91
CA ASN A 243 -2.00 -23.69 -3.26
C ASN A 243 -2.24 -22.28 -2.70
N ILE A 244 -2.06 -22.08 -1.40
CA ILE A 244 -2.16 -20.78 -0.74
C ILE A 244 -0.75 -20.24 -0.52
N GLU A 245 -0.27 -19.50 -1.50
CA GLU A 245 1.05 -18.86 -1.51
C GLU A 245 1.11 -17.65 -0.56
N SER A 246 2.31 -17.09 -0.40
CA SER A 246 2.71 -15.89 0.36
C SER A 246 3.57 -16.16 1.60
N LEU A 247 3.42 -17.31 2.28
CA LEU A 247 4.23 -17.63 3.47
C LEU A 247 5.66 -18.10 3.13
N GLU A 248 5.91 -18.50 1.89
CA GLU A 248 7.23 -18.74 1.31
C GLU A 248 7.94 -17.45 0.88
N TRP A 249 7.18 -16.40 0.56
CA TRP A 249 7.71 -15.10 0.10
C TRP A 249 7.90 -14.09 1.23
N THR A 250 6.96 -14.03 2.18
CA THR A 250 6.98 -13.06 3.29
C THR A 250 6.61 -13.72 4.61
N ALA A 251 7.20 -13.24 5.71
CA ALA A 251 6.87 -13.73 7.04
C ALA A 251 5.44 -13.34 7.52
N ALA A 252 4.79 -12.38 6.85
CA ALA A 252 3.47 -11.87 7.20
C ALA A 252 2.31 -12.52 6.41
N GLY A 253 2.61 -13.25 5.33
CA GLY A 253 1.64 -14.09 4.61
C GLY A 253 0.53 -13.37 3.84
N GLU A 254 0.56 -12.03 3.69
CA GLU A 254 -0.33 -11.26 2.79
C GLU A 254 -1.82 -11.65 2.83
N SER A 255 -2.43 -11.69 4.02
CA SER A 255 -3.85 -12.09 4.19
C SER A 255 -4.13 -13.60 3.97
N VAL A 256 -3.15 -14.47 4.20
CA VAL A 256 -3.24 -15.95 4.09
C VAL A 256 -4.49 -16.56 4.73
N LEU A 257 -4.94 -16.02 5.87
CA LEU A 257 -6.16 -16.46 6.54
C LEU A 257 -7.40 -16.22 5.68
N ARG A 258 -7.56 -15.02 5.11
CA ARG A 258 -8.70 -14.73 4.22
C ARG A 258 -8.64 -15.56 2.96
N ALA A 259 -7.45 -15.74 2.37
CA ALA A 259 -7.28 -16.58 1.18
C ALA A 259 -7.70 -18.03 1.45
N THR A 260 -7.31 -18.58 2.60
CA THR A 260 -7.69 -19.92 3.06
C THR A 260 -9.21 -20.02 3.27
N GLN A 261 -9.82 -19.03 3.91
CA GLN A 261 -11.27 -18.99 4.09
C GLN A 261 -12.00 -19.00 2.75
N VAL A 262 -11.63 -18.14 1.80
CA VAL A 262 -12.25 -18.10 0.46
C VAL A 262 -12.07 -19.43 -0.28
N ALA A 263 -10.87 -20.03 -0.21
CA ALA A 263 -10.60 -21.30 -0.86
C ALA A 263 -11.51 -22.44 -0.37
N ILE A 264 -11.83 -22.46 0.92
CA ILE A 264 -12.63 -23.53 1.53
C ILE A 264 -14.12 -23.19 1.46
N ASP A 265 -14.50 -21.98 1.88
CA ASP A 265 -15.91 -21.60 2.02
C ASP A 265 -16.54 -21.26 0.67
N ASP A 266 -15.84 -20.60 -0.23
CA ASP A 266 -16.40 -20.18 -1.51
C ASP A 266 -16.09 -21.20 -2.59
N TRP A 267 -14.81 -21.59 -2.72
CA TRP A 267 -14.36 -22.51 -3.77
C TRP A 267 -14.52 -23.99 -3.41
N LYS A 268 -14.94 -24.29 -2.17
CA LYS A 268 -15.25 -25.64 -1.69
C LYS A 268 -14.05 -26.59 -1.71
N SER A 269 -12.84 -26.05 -1.52
CA SER A 269 -11.64 -26.86 -1.33
C SER A 269 -11.76 -27.70 -0.06
N ASN A 270 -11.41 -28.98 -0.13
CA ASN A 270 -11.34 -29.86 1.05
C ASN A 270 -9.91 -30.11 1.54
N VAL A 271 -8.92 -29.51 0.86
CA VAL A 271 -7.53 -29.40 1.27
C VAL A 271 -7.00 -28.04 0.82
N ILE A 272 -6.07 -27.45 1.57
CA ILE A 272 -5.18 -26.41 1.07
C ILE A 272 -3.75 -26.95 1.05
N ARG A 273 -2.93 -26.54 0.10
CA ARG A 273 -1.48 -26.64 0.21
C ARG A 273 -0.95 -25.33 0.76
N LEU A 274 -0.11 -25.40 1.79
CA LEU A 274 0.44 -24.26 2.50
C LEU A 274 1.97 -24.30 2.42
N PRO A 275 2.56 -23.68 1.38
CA PRO A 275 4.00 -23.44 1.27
C PRO A 275 4.54 -22.62 2.45
N VAL A 276 5.59 -23.11 3.09
CA VAL A 276 6.28 -22.41 4.18
C VAL A 276 7.79 -22.40 3.98
N SER A 277 8.45 -21.41 4.57
CA SER A 277 9.90 -21.21 4.52
C SER A 277 10.55 -21.59 5.86
N SER A 278 11.55 -22.48 5.81
CA SER A 278 12.36 -22.77 6.99
C SER A 278 13.16 -21.55 7.46
N GLU A 279 13.42 -20.56 6.60
CA GLU A 279 14.12 -19.34 7.01
C GLU A 279 13.25 -18.47 7.92
N PHE A 280 12.02 -18.18 7.51
CA PHE A 280 11.06 -17.41 8.32
C PHE A 280 10.62 -18.19 9.55
N TRP A 281 10.50 -19.53 9.42
CA TRP A 281 10.27 -20.41 10.56
C TRP A 281 11.32 -20.25 11.65
N PHE A 282 12.60 -20.05 11.29
CA PHE A 282 13.69 -19.80 12.23
C PHE A 282 14.01 -18.32 12.46
N GLY A 283 13.12 -17.41 12.03
CA GLY A 283 13.19 -15.99 12.38
C GLY A 283 14.05 -15.12 11.48
N LYS A 284 14.30 -15.51 10.22
CA LYS A 284 14.88 -14.60 9.23
C LYS A 284 14.08 -13.30 9.20
N ASP A 285 14.80 -12.18 9.29
CA ASP A 285 14.27 -10.82 9.29
C ASP A 285 13.24 -10.52 10.41
N SER A 286 13.25 -11.31 11.50
CA SER A 286 12.40 -11.09 12.67
C SER A 286 13.20 -11.02 13.97
N ALA A 287 12.77 -10.16 14.89
CA ALA A 287 13.31 -10.07 16.25
C ALA A 287 12.76 -11.14 17.21
N ASP A 288 11.70 -11.85 16.84
CA ASP A 288 11.00 -12.81 17.72
C ASP A 288 11.40 -14.28 17.52
N GLY A 289 12.45 -14.52 16.72
CA GLY A 289 12.93 -15.87 16.41
C GLY A 289 11.92 -16.73 15.65
N GLY A 290 11.01 -16.11 14.87
CA GLY A 290 10.02 -16.79 14.03
C GLY A 290 8.73 -17.17 14.77
N LYS A 291 8.50 -16.62 15.97
CA LYS A 291 7.33 -16.97 16.79
C LYS A 291 6.02 -16.57 16.11
N ALA A 292 5.93 -15.34 15.61
CA ALA A 292 4.76 -14.85 14.89
C ALA A 292 4.51 -15.65 13.60
N TYR A 293 5.57 -16.01 12.88
CA TYR A 293 5.46 -16.83 11.67
C TYR A 293 4.86 -18.22 11.98
N ARG A 294 5.40 -18.91 12.99
CA ARG A 294 4.87 -20.21 13.42
C ARG A 294 3.42 -20.12 13.92
N GLN A 295 3.06 -19.02 14.59
CA GLN A 295 1.68 -18.77 14.99
C GLN A 295 0.76 -18.58 13.77
N LEU A 296 1.20 -17.84 12.75
CA LEU A 296 0.41 -17.66 11.52
C LEU A 296 0.20 -18.97 10.76
N VAL A 297 1.20 -19.86 10.74
CA VAL A 297 1.05 -21.22 10.21
C VAL A 297 0.01 -22.02 11.01
N GLU A 298 0.07 -21.99 12.34
CA GLU A 298 -0.90 -22.64 13.23
C GLU A 298 -2.32 -22.08 13.02
N ASP A 299 -2.46 -20.76 12.93
CA ASP A 299 -3.75 -20.08 12.72
C ASP A 299 -4.36 -20.47 11.37
N THR A 300 -3.53 -20.60 10.33
CA THR A 300 -3.98 -21.03 8.99
C THR A 300 -4.42 -22.50 9.00
N ILE A 301 -3.65 -23.39 9.63
CA ILE A 301 -4.01 -24.81 9.82
C ILE A 301 -5.31 -24.93 10.60
N THR A 302 -5.44 -24.16 11.68
CA THR A 302 -6.62 -24.16 12.56
C THR A 302 -7.87 -23.69 11.81
N LEU A 303 -7.76 -22.61 11.04
CA LEU A 303 -8.84 -22.12 10.20
C LEU A 303 -9.27 -23.19 9.19
N ALA A 304 -8.33 -23.79 8.46
CA ALA A 304 -8.65 -24.84 7.49
C ALA A 304 -9.36 -26.04 8.17
N ALA A 305 -8.83 -26.49 9.31
CA ALA A 305 -9.38 -27.58 10.10
C ALA A 305 -10.80 -27.29 10.62
N ASN A 306 -11.02 -26.09 11.17
CA ASN A 306 -12.33 -25.65 11.67
C ASN A 306 -13.38 -25.58 10.55
N HIS A 307 -12.94 -25.33 9.32
CA HIS A 307 -13.78 -25.30 8.12
C HIS A 307 -13.87 -26.67 7.41
N GLY A 308 -13.38 -27.74 8.05
CA GLY A 308 -13.55 -29.12 7.56
C GLY A 308 -12.55 -29.55 6.50
N ALA A 309 -11.49 -28.77 6.25
CA ALA A 309 -10.46 -29.06 5.27
C ALA A 309 -9.15 -29.56 5.91
N TYR A 310 -8.34 -30.26 5.12
CA TYR A 310 -6.97 -30.63 5.49
C TYR A 310 -5.97 -29.54 5.10
N THR A 311 -4.82 -29.50 5.75
CA THR A 311 -3.67 -28.70 5.30
C THR A 311 -2.53 -29.61 4.88
N LEU A 312 -2.09 -29.50 3.63
CA LEU A 312 -0.85 -30.05 3.14
C LEU A 312 0.27 -29.04 3.43
N LEU A 313 0.98 -29.23 4.53
CA LEU A 313 2.08 -28.37 4.94
C LEU A 313 3.31 -28.69 4.07
N ASP A 314 3.70 -27.73 3.23
CA ASP A 314 4.76 -27.86 2.25
C ASP A 314 6.00 -27.09 2.69
N LEU A 315 7.12 -27.79 2.90
CA LEU A 315 8.40 -27.09 3.02
C LEU A 315 8.84 -26.64 1.62
N HIS A 316 8.65 -25.35 1.34
CA HIS A 316 8.80 -24.78 0.02
C HIS A 316 10.27 -24.49 -0.34
N HIS A 317 11.04 -25.57 -0.48
CA HIS A 317 12.45 -25.51 -0.86
C HIS A 317 12.68 -26.11 -2.25
N PHE A 318 13.46 -25.40 -3.05
CA PHE A 318 13.92 -25.83 -4.36
C PHE A 318 15.41 -26.22 -4.28
N GLY A 319 15.74 -27.46 -4.63
CA GLY A 319 17.12 -27.95 -4.65
C GLY A 319 17.37 -29.20 -3.80
N ALA A 320 18.63 -29.47 -3.46
CA ALA A 320 18.97 -30.62 -2.63
C ALA A 320 18.54 -30.37 -1.16
N PRO A 321 18.06 -31.39 -0.43
CA PRO A 321 17.77 -31.28 1.00
C PRO A 321 18.99 -30.84 1.82
N ARG A 322 18.76 -29.99 2.81
CA ARG A 322 19.79 -29.45 3.71
C ARG A 322 19.49 -29.84 5.16
N GLN A 323 20.49 -29.71 6.03
CA GLN A 323 20.31 -29.93 7.46
C GLN A 323 19.19 -29.07 8.07
N ARG A 324 19.04 -27.82 7.61
CA ARG A 324 17.96 -26.92 8.05
C ARG A 324 16.56 -27.47 7.76
N ASP A 325 16.40 -28.17 6.63
CA ASP A 325 15.12 -28.74 6.22
C ASP A 325 14.76 -29.93 7.12
N VAL A 326 15.76 -30.71 7.54
CA VAL A 326 15.62 -31.76 8.55
C VAL A 326 15.25 -31.16 9.92
N ASP A 327 15.89 -30.07 10.32
CA ASP A 327 15.62 -29.40 11.59
C ASP A 327 14.21 -28.80 11.63
N PHE A 328 13.77 -28.20 10.51
CA PHE A 328 12.39 -27.75 10.32
C PHE A 328 11.42 -28.92 10.54
N TRP A 329 11.63 -30.06 9.88
CA TRP A 329 10.71 -31.19 9.99
C TRP A 329 10.68 -31.81 11.38
N LYS A 330 11.81 -31.83 12.10
CA LYS A 330 11.82 -32.25 13.51
C LYS A 330 10.90 -31.38 14.36
N GLU A 331 10.93 -30.06 14.19
CA GLU A 331 10.04 -29.15 14.92
C GLU A 331 8.58 -29.23 14.44
N ALA A 332 8.35 -29.13 13.12
CA ALA A 332 7.01 -29.12 12.54
C ALA A 332 6.27 -30.43 12.80
N ALA A 333 6.93 -31.58 12.58
CA ALA A 333 6.33 -32.88 12.88
C ALA A 333 6.07 -33.05 14.38
N THR A 334 6.99 -32.61 15.25
CA THR A 334 6.75 -32.66 16.70
C THR A 334 5.57 -31.79 17.13
N ARG A 335 5.38 -30.63 16.50
CA ARG A 335 4.26 -29.73 16.77
C ARG A 335 2.92 -30.32 16.30
N TYR A 336 2.88 -30.89 15.11
CA TYR A 336 1.63 -31.30 14.46
C TYR A 336 1.33 -32.80 14.50
N LYS A 337 2.16 -33.63 15.15
CA LYS A 337 2.01 -35.10 15.20
C LYS A 337 0.62 -35.61 15.65
N ASP A 338 -0.07 -34.86 16.50
CA ASP A 338 -1.37 -35.24 17.06
C ASP A 338 -2.53 -34.50 16.35
N ASN A 339 -2.24 -33.73 15.30
CA ASN A 339 -3.24 -33.03 14.50
C ASN A 339 -3.56 -33.83 13.23
N SER A 340 -4.72 -34.50 13.22
CA SER A 340 -5.16 -35.36 12.13
C SER A 340 -5.52 -34.63 10.83
N THR A 341 -5.53 -33.29 10.83
CA THR A 341 -5.86 -32.48 9.66
C THR A 341 -4.63 -32.07 8.85
N VAL A 342 -3.43 -32.30 9.39
CA VAL A 342 -2.17 -31.92 8.74
C VAL A 342 -1.58 -33.11 7.99
N ILE A 343 -1.25 -32.88 6.73
CA ILE A 343 -0.53 -33.80 5.85
C ILE A 343 0.82 -33.15 5.55
N PHE A 344 1.92 -33.91 5.62
CA PHE A 344 3.27 -33.39 5.37
C PHE A 344 3.68 -33.59 3.91
N ASP A 345 3.88 -32.49 3.19
CA ASP A 345 4.56 -32.44 1.90
C ASP A 345 6.03 -32.10 2.19
N LEU A 346 6.85 -33.14 2.32
CA LEU A 346 8.20 -33.04 2.89
C LEU A 346 9.10 -32.07 2.12
N PHE A 347 8.84 -31.89 0.83
CA PHE A 347 9.72 -31.16 -0.05
C PHE A 347 9.01 -30.79 -1.36
N ASN A 348 8.97 -29.49 -1.67
CA ASN A 348 8.35 -28.99 -2.90
C ASN A 348 8.96 -29.61 -4.18
N GLU A 349 10.24 -29.36 -4.45
CA GLU A 349 10.88 -29.78 -5.70
C GLU A 349 12.37 -30.15 -5.47
N PRO A 350 12.66 -31.40 -5.06
CA PRO A 350 14.03 -31.85 -4.89
C PRO A 350 14.71 -32.02 -6.24
N HIS A 351 15.87 -31.38 -6.42
CA HIS A 351 16.67 -31.50 -7.63
C HIS A 351 18.17 -31.54 -7.31
N GLY A 352 18.98 -32.00 -8.29
CA GLY A 352 20.43 -32.05 -8.13
C GLY A 352 20.90 -33.06 -7.07
N THR A 353 20.06 -34.04 -6.74
CA THR A 353 20.33 -35.13 -5.80
C THR A 353 19.98 -36.48 -6.42
N THR A 354 20.52 -37.57 -5.88
CA THR A 354 20.19 -38.92 -6.31
C THR A 354 19.00 -39.49 -5.51
N TRP A 355 18.38 -40.54 -6.02
CA TRP A 355 17.37 -41.33 -5.31
C TRP A 355 17.95 -42.30 -4.28
N GLN A 356 19.29 -42.42 -4.21
CA GLN A 356 19.94 -43.33 -3.27
C GLN A 356 19.97 -42.66 -1.89
N VAL A 357 19.32 -43.31 -0.94
CA VAL A 357 19.25 -42.91 0.47
C VAL A 357 20.41 -43.52 1.24
#